data_AF-A0A934DYA6-F1
#
_entry.id   AF-A0A934DYA6-F1
#
_cell.length_a   1.000
_cell.length_b   1.000
_cell.length_c   1.000
_cell.angle_alpha   90.00
_cell.angle_beta   90.00
_cell.angle_gamma   90.00
#
_symmetry.space_group_name_H-M   'P 1'
#
loop_
_entity.id
_entity.type
_entity.pdbx_description
1 polymer ?
#
loop_
_entity_poly.entity_id
_entity_poly.type
_entity_poly.pdbx_seq_one_letter_code
_entity_poly.pdbx_strand_id
1 'polypeptide(L)'
;MGSRDDLEAIILEEMTGPDAAASLLQIAPEPLSVAIRERILAMGPEVVPPLTRLVRETLRTPGFHVLPTMRAIALLTDLRAPEAIDALIELYAAVRLSKDFDDLHPRLFHALLSLREASVEPALRALDASSDIEAQQSLASLLANLKIKDERIFQALVERVYRDEGHGALSLMSYGDPRAIPDLQEVLDLMDVPSPPDWFQGRELECLFEALEELGAQLTPAQMRKQAKARRQQEPLEADFLERAREYLRRRPGGT
;
A
#
# COMPACT_ATOMS: atom_id res chain seq x y z
N MET A 1 4.88 -10.18 -38.16
CA MET A 1 5.18 -9.52 -36.88
C MET A 1 6.68 -9.54 -36.72
N GLY A 2 7.32 -8.38 -36.54
CA GLY A 2 8.77 -8.33 -36.26
C GLY A 2 9.10 -9.10 -34.99
N SER A 3 10.33 -9.59 -34.90
CA SER A 3 10.82 -10.25 -33.69
C SER A 3 10.85 -9.25 -32.52
N ARG A 4 10.84 -9.74 -31.29
CA ARG A 4 11.00 -8.91 -30.08
C ARG A 4 12.25 -8.02 -30.18
N ASP A 5 13.32 -8.56 -30.77
CA ASP A 5 14.60 -7.89 -30.95
C ASP A 5 14.51 -6.73 -31.96
N ASP A 6 13.71 -6.90 -33.03
CA ASP A 6 13.45 -5.82 -34.01
C ASP A 6 12.72 -4.65 -33.36
N LEU A 7 11.73 -4.91 -32.49
CA LEU A 7 11.01 -3.86 -31.77
C LEU A 7 11.91 -3.13 -30.78
N GLU A 8 12.79 -3.87 -30.08
CA GLU A 8 13.76 -3.28 -29.16
C GLU A 8 14.75 -2.36 -29.88
N ALA A 9 15.28 -2.77 -31.03
CA ALA A 9 16.16 -1.95 -31.85
C ALA A 9 15.48 -0.65 -32.30
N ILE A 10 14.23 -0.73 -32.75
CA ILE A 10 13.42 0.44 -33.13
C ILE A 10 13.23 1.38 -31.93
N ILE A 11 12.87 0.85 -30.77
CA ILE A 11 12.69 1.67 -29.55
C ILE A 11 13.99 2.40 -29.19
N LEU A 12 15.13 1.72 -29.26
CA LEU A 12 16.43 2.33 -28.95
C LEU A 12 16.82 3.43 -29.94
N GLU A 13 16.53 3.23 -31.24
CA GLU A 13 16.78 4.23 -32.29
C GLU A 13 15.88 5.47 -32.13
N GLU A 14 14.59 5.27 -31.83
CA GLU A 14 13.61 6.34 -31.68
C GLU A 14 13.70 7.07 -30.33
N MET A 15 14.44 6.52 -29.35
CA MET A 15 14.65 7.13 -28.03
C MET A 15 15.67 8.29 -28.08
N THR A 16 15.25 9.37 -28.72
CA THR A 16 16.05 10.57 -29.00
C THR A 16 16.10 11.57 -27.83
N GLY A 17 15.32 11.35 -26.77
CA GLY A 17 15.32 12.19 -25.57
C GLY A 17 14.32 11.76 -24.49
N PRO A 18 14.20 12.56 -23.40
CA PRO A 18 13.40 12.23 -22.23
C PRO A 18 11.89 12.04 -22.48
N ASP A 19 11.25 12.93 -23.24
CA ASP A 19 9.82 12.79 -23.56
C ASP A 19 9.60 11.56 -24.47
N ALA A 20 10.49 11.32 -25.43
CA ALA A 20 10.43 10.14 -26.30
C ALA A 20 10.55 8.85 -25.48
N ALA A 21 11.46 8.80 -24.50
CA ALA A 21 11.60 7.68 -23.58
C ALA A 21 10.28 7.35 -22.85
N ALA A 22 9.60 8.36 -22.30
CA ALA A 22 8.33 8.16 -21.61
C ALA A 22 7.20 7.69 -22.55
N SER A 23 7.12 8.25 -23.77
CA SER A 23 6.15 7.79 -24.79
C SER A 23 6.40 6.33 -25.21
N LEU A 24 7.66 5.93 -25.37
CA LEU A 24 8.02 4.58 -25.80
C LEU A 24 7.72 3.51 -24.74
N LEU A 25 7.58 3.87 -23.46
CA LEU A 25 7.12 2.95 -22.41
C LEU A 25 5.71 2.38 -22.69
N GLN A 26 4.90 3.06 -23.51
CA GLN A 26 3.57 2.61 -23.89
C GLN A 26 3.59 1.39 -24.83
N ILE A 27 4.64 1.27 -25.64
CA ILE A 27 4.75 0.23 -26.68
C ILE A 27 5.88 -0.77 -26.43
N ALA A 28 6.73 -0.52 -25.43
CA ALA A 28 7.87 -1.38 -25.13
C ALA A 28 7.45 -2.81 -24.71
N PRO A 29 8.23 -3.84 -25.09
CA PRO A 29 7.92 -5.23 -24.74
C PRO A 29 7.97 -5.43 -23.22
N GLU A 30 7.24 -6.44 -22.73
CA GLU A 30 7.27 -6.85 -21.32
C GLU A 30 8.07 -8.15 -21.13
N PRO A 31 9.00 -8.22 -20.16
CA PRO A 31 9.54 -7.10 -19.36
C PRO A 31 10.36 -6.13 -20.21
N LEU A 32 10.57 -4.90 -19.69
CA LEU A 32 11.48 -3.92 -20.30
C LEU A 32 12.87 -4.57 -20.42
N SER A 33 13.51 -4.46 -21.58
CA SER A 33 14.85 -5.01 -21.75
C SER A 33 15.86 -4.24 -20.90
N VAL A 34 16.98 -4.90 -20.56
CA VAL A 34 18.07 -4.27 -19.82
C VAL A 34 18.61 -3.05 -20.58
N ALA A 35 18.78 -3.17 -21.90
CA ALA A 35 19.32 -2.08 -22.72
C ALA A 35 18.40 -0.84 -22.74
N ILE A 36 17.09 -1.03 -22.90
CA ILE A 36 16.11 0.07 -22.84
C ILE A 36 16.13 0.70 -21.45
N ARG A 37 16.14 -0.11 -20.38
CA ARG A 37 16.18 0.40 -19.00
C ARG A 37 17.42 1.24 -18.75
N GLU A 38 18.61 0.72 -19.08
CA GLU A 38 19.89 1.41 -18.89
C GLU A 38 19.95 2.70 -19.69
N ARG A 39 19.42 2.71 -20.92
CA ARG A 39 19.35 3.92 -21.75
C ARG A 39 18.51 5.01 -21.11
N ILE A 40 17.35 4.67 -20.54
CA ILE A 40 16.49 5.63 -19.84
C ILE A 40 17.17 6.13 -18.57
N LEU A 41 17.76 5.23 -17.77
CA LEU A 41 18.47 5.62 -16.54
C LEU A 41 19.68 6.51 -16.81
N ALA A 42 20.38 6.31 -17.92
CA ALA A 42 21.51 7.14 -18.33
C ALA A 42 21.11 8.60 -18.65
N MET A 43 19.83 8.88 -18.90
CA MET A 43 19.32 10.25 -19.03
C MET A 43 19.23 10.98 -17.67
N GLY A 44 19.27 10.23 -16.56
CA GLY A 44 19.33 10.79 -15.21
C GLY A 44 18.12 11.69 -14.89
N PRO A 45 18.34 12.87 -14.27
CA PRO A 45 17.25 13.76 -13.86
C PRO A 45 16.35 14.27 -15.01
N GLU A 46 16.85 14.33 -16.24
CA GLU A 46 16.09 14.87 -17.37
C GLU A 46 14.83 14.06 -17.71
N VAL A 47 14.82 12.76 -17.37
CA VAL A 47 13.68 11.87 -17.61
C VAL A 47 12.67 11.86 -16.46
N VAL A 48 12.98 12.47 -15.32
CA VAL A 48 12.06 12.54 -14.17
C VAL A 48 10.76 13.29 -14.49
N PRO A 49 10.77 14.50 -15.10
CA PRO A 49 9.54 15.22 -15.41
C PRO A 49 8.56 14.45 -16.33
N PRO A 50 8.97 13.87 -17.48
CA PRO A 50 8.04 13.13 -18.33
C PRO A 50 7.53 11.82 -17.70
N LEU A 51 8.35 11.11 -16.92
CA LEU A 51 7.87 9.93 -16.17
C LEU A 51 6.86 10.31 -15.08
N THR A 52 7.11 11.42 -14.37
CA THR A 52 6.19 11.97 -13.36
C THR A 52 4.86 12.38 -14.00
N ARG A 53 4.90 12.95 -15.21
CA ARG A 53 3.70 13.30 -15.98
C ARG A 53 2.88 12.05 -16.31
N LEU A 54 3.52 10.97 -16.76
CA LEU A 54 2.86 9.69 -17.05
C LEU A 54 2.15 9.12 -15.82
N VAL A 55 2.79 9.16 -14.65
CA VAL A 55 2.19 8.76 -13.37
C VAL A 55 0.92 9.58 -13.08
N ARG A 56 0.96 10.91 -13.22
CA ARG A 56 -0.21 11.78 -12.96
C ARG A 56 -1.34 11.60 -13.98
N GLU A 57 -1.02 11.32 -15.23
CA GLU A 57 -2.01 11.09 -16.30
C GLU A 57 -2.79 9.79 -16.11
N THR A 58 -2.22 8.82 -15.37
CA THR A 58 -2.86 7.54 -15.03
C THR A 58 -4.22 7.75 -14.38
N LEU A 59 -4.33 8.70 -13.46
CA LEU A 59 -5.55 9.02 -12.73
C LEU A 59 -6.61 9.73 -13.59
N ARG A 60 -6.21 10.31 -14.72
CA ARG A 60 -7.06 11.18 -15.54
C ARG A 60 -7.62 10.49 -16.79
N THR A 61 -7.11 9.31 -17.11
CA THR A 61 -7.41 8.64 -18.38
C THR A 61 -8.34 7.44 -18.13
N PRO A 62 -9.61 7.49 -18.55
CA PRO A 62 -10.48 6.32 -18.50
C PRO A 62 -9.91 5.17 -19.35
N GLY A 63 -9.92 3.95 -18.83
CA GLY A 63 -9.42 2.76 -19.56
C GLY A 63 -7.90 2.71 -19.71
N PHE A 64 -7.17 3.42 -18.84
CA PHE A 64 -5.71 3.48 -18.87
C PHE A 64 -5.05 2.10 -18.75
N HIS A 65 -3.97 1.90 -19.49
CA HIS A 65 -3.12 0.71 -19.38
C HIS A 65 -2.16 0.87 -18.21
N VAL A 66 -2.23 0.03 -17.17
CA VAL A 66 -1.42 0.18 -15.94
C VAL A 66 0.09 -0.02 -16.18
N LEU A 67 0.46 -0.78 -17.22
CA LEU A 67 1.84 -1.22 -17.47
C LEU A 67 2.87 -0.09 -17.67
N PRO A 68 2.64 0.96 -18.51
CA PRO A 68 3.57 2.08 -18.64
C PRO A 68 3.80 2.81 -17.31
N THR A 69 2.77 2.92 -16.47
CA THR A 69 2.89 3.54 -15.14
C THR A 69 3.69 2.70 -14.17
N MET A 70 3.49 1.38 -14.17
CA MET A 70 4.34 0.48 -13.38
C MET A 70 5.82 0.61 -13.76
N ARG A 71 6.10 0.75 -15.07
CA ARG A 71 7.48 0.98 -15.57
C ARG A 71 8.02 2.33 -15.13
N ALA A 72 7.23 3.40 -15.24
CA ALA A 72 7.63 4.72 -14.78
C ALA A 72 7.90 4.75 -13.28
N ILE A 73 7.07 4.11 -12.45
CA ILE A 73 7.30 4.00 -11.00
C ILE A 73 8.63 3.30 -10.72
N ALA A 74 8.91 2.18 -11.40
CA ALA A 74 10.18 1.46 -11.23
C ALA A 74 11.38 2.35 -11.59
N LEU A 75 11.34 3.03 -12.75
CA LEU A 75 12.40 3.93 -13.19
C LEU A 75 12.60 5.13 -12.26
N LEU A 76 11.51 5.76 -11.79
CA LEU A 76 11.57 6.86 -10.82
C LEU A 76 12.16 6.42 -9.48
N THR A 77 11.86 5.18 -9.08
CA THR A 77 12.44 4.56 -7.88
C THR A 77 13.94 4.33 -8.05
N ASP A 78 14.36 3.76 -9.18
CA ASP A 78 15.77 3.51 -9.50
C ASP A 78 16.59 4.81 -9.58
N LEU A 79 15.99 5.87 -10.10
CA LEU A 79 16.56 7.22 -10.15
C LEU A 79 16.57 7.92 -8.79
N ARG A 80 15.85 7.39 -7.79
CA ARG A 80 15.62 8.01 -6.48
C ARG A 80 15.11 9.45 -6.61
N ALA A 81 14.17 9.69 -7.51
CA ALA A 81 13.73 11.03 -7.91
C ALA A 81 12.81 11.68 -6.84
N PRO A 82 13.31 12.58 -5.96
CA PRO A 82 12.47 13.18 -4.93
C PRO A 82 11.34 14.04 -5.51
N GLU A 83 11.53 14.63 -6.70
CA GLU A 83 10.56 15.49 -7.37
C GLU A 83 9.29 14.74 -7.80
N ALA A 84 9.36 13.40 -7.87
CA ALA A 84 8.24 12.55 -8.24
C ALA A 84 7.40 12.07 -7.05
N ILE A 85 7.87 12.26 -5.81
CA ILE A 85 7.24 11.70 -4.60
C ILE A 85 5.80 12.15 -4.45
N ASP A 86 5.50 13.44 -4.66
CA ASP A 86 4.13 13.95 -4.59
C ASP A 86 3.22 13.23 -5.57
N ALA A 87 3.67 12.99 -6.81
CA ALA A 87 2.88 12.28 -7.82
C ALA A 87 2.67 10.80 -7.46
N LEU A 88 3.69 10.15 -6.87
CA LEU A 88 3.58 8.77 -6.41
C LEU A 88 2.61 8.65 -5.23
N ILE A 89 2.59 9.61 -4.30
CA ILE A 89 1.65 9.65 -3.17
C ILE A 89 0.23 9.99 -3.62
N GLU A 90 0.07 10.95 -4.53
CA GLU A 90 -1.22 11.24 -5.16
C GLU A 90 -1.80 9.97 -5.81
N LEU A 91 -0.98 9.24 -6.58
CA LEU A 91 -1.40 7.98 -7.20
C LEU A 91 -1.67 6.90 -6.15
N TYR A 92 -0.82 6.75 -5.14
CA TYR A 92 -1.00 5.75 -4.07
C TYR A 92 -2.29 5.96 -3.27
N ALA A 93 -2.63 7.22 -2.97
CA ALA A 93 -3.87 7.56 -2.27
C ALA A 93 -5.11 7.38 -3.14
N ALA A 94 -5.00 7.58 -4.46
CA ALA A 94 -6.12 7.48 -5.39
C ALA A 94 -6.36 6.07 -5.94
N VAL A 95 -5.33 5.22 -5.95
CA VAL A 95 -5.44 3.82 -6.35
C VAL A 95 -6.19 3.07 -5.26
N ARG A 96 -7.47 2.83 -5.53
CA ARG A 96 -8.30 1.93 -4.72
C ARG A 96 -7.74 0.52 -4.79
N LEU A 97 -8.06 -0.28 -3.79
CA LEU A 97 -7.88 -1.74 -3.80
C LEU A 97 -8.89 -2.41 -4.76
N SER A 98 -9.06 -1.86 -5.98
CA SER A 98 -9.83 -2.49 -7.04
C SER A 98 -8.92 -3.41 -7.86
N LYS A 99 -9.50 -4.49 -8.36
CA LYS A 99 -8.77 -5.54 -9.11
C LYS A 99 -7.94 -5.02 -10.28
N ASP A 100 -8.36 -3.91 -10.88
CA ASP A 100 -7.67 -3.29 -12.01
C ASP A 100 -6.30 -2.71 -11.62
N PHE A 101 -6.05 -2.54 -10.31
CA PHE A 101 -4.83 -1.96 -9.76
C PHE A 101 -4.14 -2.85 -8.72
N ASP A 102 -4.50 -4.13 -8.61
CA ASP A 102 -3.96 -5.06 -7.61
C ASP A 102 -2.42 -5.10 -7.63
N ASP A 103 -1.80 -4.97 -8.80
CA ASP A 103 -0.33 -4.95 -8.93
C ASP A 103 0.30 -3.56 -8.75
N LEU A 104 -0.49 -2.49 -8.83
CA LEU A 104 -0.01 -1.12 -8.79
C LEU A 104 0.19 -0.63 -7.36
N HIS A 105 -0.77 -0.91 -6.46
CA HIS A 105 -0.71 -0.48 -5.07
C HIS A 105 0.53 -1.04 -4.32
N PRO A 106 0.84 -2.35 -4.37
CA PRO A 106 2.06 -2.88 -3.74
C PRO A 106 3.34 -2.28 -4.31
N ARG A 107 3.39 -2.00 -5.62
CA ARG A 107 4.56 -1.39 -6.26
C ARG A 107 4.78 0.04 -5.81
N LEU A 108 3.71 0.84 -5.73
CA LEU A 108 3.77 2.20 -5.18
C LEU A 108 4.22 2.18 -3.73
N PHE A 109 3.65 1.27 -2.93
CA PHE A 109 4.05 1.09 -1.54
C PHE A 109 5.55 0.80 -1.43
N HIS A 110 6.07 -0.19 -2.17
CA HIS A 110 7.50 -0.51 -2.15
C HIS A 110 8.39 0.62 -2.68
N ALA A 111 7.96 1.31 -3.73
CA ALA A 111 8.66 2.48 -4.26
C ALA A 111 8.79 3.57 -3.18
N LEU A 112 7.67 3.95 -2.55
CA LEU A 112 7.62 4.98 -1.52
C LEU A 112 8.40 4.58 -0.25
N LEU A 113 8.38 3.31 0.14
CA LEU A 113 9.21 2.80 1.23
C LEU A 113 10.70 2.90 0.91
N SER A 114 11.12 2.67 -0.33
CA SER A 114 12.52 2.78 -0.72
C SER A 114 13.04 4.23 -0.72
N LEU A 115 12.14 5.22 -0.85
CA LEU A 115 12.43 6.65 -0.76
C LEU A 115 12.44 7.17 0.69
N ARG A 116 12.01 6.35 1.66
CA ARG A 116 12.14 6.53 3.12
C ARG A 116 11.77 7.94 3.61
N GLU A 117 12.73 8.67 4.18
CA GLU A 117 12.52 9.98 4.83
C GLU A 117 11.88 11.01 3.89
N ALA A 118 12.20 10.95 2.59
CA ALA A 118 11.65 11.86 1.60
C ALA A 118 10.12 11.69 1.40
N SER A 119 9.58 10.52 1.75
CA SER A 119 8.16 10.21 1.65
C SER A 119 7.34 10.72 2.85
N VAL A 120 7.97 11.05 3.98
CA VAL A 120 7.25 11.38 5.23
C VAL A 120 6.39 12.64 5.09
N GLU A 121 7.01 13.76 4.71
CA GLU A 121 6.31 15.05 4.67
C GLU A 121 5.18 15.07 3.64
N PRO A 122 5.37 14.57 2.40
CA PRO A 122 4.27 14.50 1.44
C PRO A 122 3.16 13.53 1.87
N ALA A 123 3.49 12.41 2.54
CA ALA A 123 2.48 11.44 2.97
C ALA A 123 1.64 11.97 4.14
N LEU A 124 2.25 12.67 5.11
CA LEU A 124 1.53 13.37 6.18
C LEU A 124 0.59 14.44 5.61
N ARG A 125 1.09 15.26 4.69
CA ARG A 125 0.27 16.29 4.02
C ARG A 125 -0.92 15.68 3.28
N ALA A 126 -0.70 14.56 2.57
CA ALA A 126 -1.76 13.86 1.86
C ALA A 126 -2.77 13.22 2.82
N LEU A 127 -2.31 12.70 3.96
CA LEU A 127 -3.18 12.13 5.00
C LEU A 127 -4.10 13.21 5.58
N ASP A 128 -3.56 14.38 5.92
CA ASP A 128 -4.31 15.51 6.47
C ASP A 128 -5.31 16.09 5.47
N ALA A 129 -4.97 16.09 4.18
CA ALA A 129 -5.82 16.61 3.12
C ALA A 129 -6.93 15.64 2.67
N SER A 130 -6.80 14.35 2.98
CA SER A 130 -7.74 13.33 2.53
C SER A 130 -8.96 13.23 3.44
N SER A 131 -10.15 13.18 2.85
CA SER A 131 -11.39 12.78 3.52
C SER A 131 -11.85 11.37 3.13
N ASP A 132 -11.10 10.68 2.26
CA ASP A 132 -11.42 9.34 1.78
C ASP A 132 -10.81 8.29 2.73
N ILE A 133 -11.65 7.39 3.24
CA ILE A 133 -11.27 6.42 4.28
C ILE A 133 -10.21 5.43 3.77
N GLU A 134 -10.34 4.93 2.54
CA GLU A 134 -9.40 3.97 1.94
C GLU A 134 -8.03 4.63 1.69
N ALA A 135 -8.04 5.88 1.21
CA ALA A 135 -6.83 6.68 1.04
C ALA A 135 -6.14 6.94 2.39
N GLN A 136 -6.90 7.31 3.43
CA GLN A 136 -6.37 7.50 4.78
C GLN A 136 -5.77 6.20 5.34
N GLN A 137 -6.41 5.03 5.14
CA GLN A 137 -5.85 3.73 5.54
C GLN A 137 -4.54 3.44 4.82
N SER A 138 -4.49 3.63 3.50
CA SER A 138 -3.29 3.40 2.70
C SER A 138 -2.14 4.29 3.17
N LEU A 139 -2.38 5.60 3.32
CA LEU A 139 -1.38 6.56 3.75
C LEU A 139 -0.88 6.30 5.18
N ALA A 140 -1.77 5.94 6.11
CA ALA A 140 -1.38 5.54 7.47
C ALA A 140 -0.51 4.28 7.47
N SER A 141 -0.88 3.27 6.67
CA SER A 141 -0.09 2.04 6.50
C SER A 141 1.30 2.33 5.93
N LEU A 142 1.41 3.21 4.93
CA LEU A 142 2.68 3.67 4.39
C LEU A 142 3.54 4.32 5.48
N LEU A 143 3.00 5.32 6.20
CA LEU A 143 3.72 6.04 7.25
C LEU A 143 4.20 5.09 8.37
N ALA A 144 3.36 4.14 8.79
CA ALA A 144 3.73 3.13 9.77
C ALA A 144 4.91 2.26 9.30
N ASN A 145 4.90 1.86 8.02
CA ASN A 145 5.91 0.97 7.45
C ASN A 145 7.20 1.66 7.01
N LEU A 146 7.27 3.00 7.01
CA LEU A 146 8.53 3.72 6.84
C LEU A 146 9.50 3.46 8.02
N LYS A 147 9.00 3.02 9.18
CA LYS A 147 9.75 2.75 10.42
C LYS A 147 10.56 3.96 10.92
N ILE A 148 10.10 5.18 10.62
CA ILE A 148 10.71 6.44 11.07
C ILE A 148 10.00 6.91 12.33
N LYS A 149 10.74 7.11 13.43
CA LYS A 149 10.20 7.59 14.70
C LYS A 149 9.97 9.11 14.66
N ASP A 150 8.93 9.52 13.94
CA ASP A 150 8.41 10.90 13.90
C ASP A 150 7.16 11.01 14.79
N GLU A 151 7.12 12.01 15.66
CA GLU A 151 6.01 12.23 16.60
C GLU A 151 4.69 12.53 15.87
N ARG A 152 4.72 13.20 14.72
CA ARG A 152 3.51 13.50 13.93
C ARG A 152 2.91 12.23 13.34
N ILE A 153 3.77 11.29 12.90
CA ILE A 153 3.31 9.97 12.47
C ILE A 153 2.67 9.25 13.65
N PHE A 154 3.34 9.21 14.81
CA PHE A 154 2.80 8.54 15.99
C PHE A 154 1.41 9.07 16.35
N GLN A 155 1.26 10.40 16.45
CA GLN A 155 -0.03 11.04 16.76
C GLN A 155 -1.11 10.72 15.71
N ALA A 156 -0.77 10.78 14.42
CA ALA A 156 -1.72 10.44 13.36
C ALA A 156 -2.20 8.97 13.45
N LEU A 157 -1.31 8.04 13.81
CA LEU A 157 -1.66 6.62 13.99
C LEU A 157 -2.47 6.38 15.26
N VAL A 158 -2.18 7.09 16.36
CA VAL A 158 -2.98 7.05 17.59
C VAL A 158 -4.40 7.58 17.33
N GLU A 159 -4.54 8.74 16.69
CA GLU A 159 -5.87 9.24 16.31
C GLU A 159 -6.65 8.25 15.43
N ARG A 160 -5.94 7.48 14.60
CA ARG A 160 -6.55 6.51 13.70
C ARG A 160 -7.16 5.33 14.45
N VAL A 161 -6.51 4.82 15.51
CA VAL A 161 -7.05 3.68 16.26
C VAL A 161 -8.36 4.00 16.98
N TYR A 162 -8.64 5.27 17.29
CA TYR A 162 -9.95 5.68 17.81
C TYR A 162 -11.04 5.88 16.73
N ARG A 163 -10.67 5.86 15.44
CA ARG A 163 -11.62 6.01 14.32
C ARG A 163 -11.88 4.71 13.56
N ASP A 164 -10.89 3.84 13.54
CA ASP A 164 -10.87 2.54 12.86
C ASP A 164 -9.94 1.63 13.68
N GLU A 165 -10.52 0.94 14.64
CA GLU A 165 -9.83 0.22 15.71
C GLU A 165 -8.90 -0.87 15.14
N GLY A 166 -9.40 -1.64 14.17
CA GLY A 166 -8.65 -2.72 13.54
C GLY A 166 -7.45 -2.21 12.73
N HIS A 167 -7.68 -1.31 11.77
CA HIS A 167 -6.59 -0.82 10.91
C HIS A 167 -5.62 0.10 11.67
N GLY A 168 -6.12 0.87 12.63
CA GLY A 168 -5.28 1.68 13.52
C GLY A 168 -4.35 0.81 14.36
N ALA A 169 -4.86 -0.28 14.94
CA ALA A 169 -4.04 -1.23 15.68
C ALA A 169 -2.94 -1.87 14.80
N LEU A 170 -3.28 -2.34 13.60
CA LEU A 170 -2.30 -2.89 12.66
C LEU A 170 -1.23 -1.87 12.23
N SER A 171 -1.62 -0.60 12.10
CA SER A 171 -0.69 0.48 11.78
C SER A 171 0.24 0.79 12.94
N LEU A 172 -0.26 0.86 14.19
CA LEU A 172 0.57 1.06 15.38
C LEU A 172 1.52 -0.13 15.64
N MET A 173 1.03 -1.36 15.43
CA MET A 173 1.86 -2.56 15.43
C MET A 173 2.99 -2.45 14.40
N SER A 174 2.66 -2.08 13.16
CA SER A 174 3.65 -1.88 12.11
C SER A 174 4.61 -0.72 12.42
N TYR A 175 4.17 0.35 13.08
CA TYR A 175 5.05 1.42 13.50
C TYR A 175 6.04 0.97 14.60
N GLY A 176 5.62 0.05 15.46
CA GLY A 176 6.49 -0.66 16.41
C GLY A 176 7.01 0.23 17.53
N ASP A 177 6.21 1.19 18.02
CA ASP A 177 6.56 2.03 19.18
C ASP A 177 5.73 1.60 20.40
N PRO A 178 6.36 1.04 21.46
CA PRO A 178 5.64 0.63 22.67
C PRO A 178 4.90 1.76 23.39
N ARG A 179 5.17 3.04 23.06
CA ARG A 179 4.38 4.17 23.56
C ARG A 179 2.89 4.08 23.19
N ALA A 180 2.53 3.30 22.16
CA ALA A 180 1.14 3.07 21.75
C ALA A 180 0.35 2.13 22.67
N ILE A 181 1.01 1.39 23.57
CA ILE A 181 0.36 0.39 24.42
C ILE A 181 -0.80 0.97 25.25
N PRO A 182 -0.66 2.13 25.94
CA PRO A 182 -1.76 2.69 26.71
C PRO A 182 -2.99 3.01 25.85
N ASP A 183 -2.81 3.61 24.68
CA ASP A 183 -3.91 3.94 23.75
C ASP A 183 -4.60 2.67 23.24
N LEU A 184 -3.82 1.65 22.86
CA LEU A 184 -4.35 0.34 22.42
C LEU A 184 -5.13 -0.37 23.53
N GLN A 185 -4.65 -0.30 24.78
CA GLN A 185 -5.35 -0.88 25.93
C GLN A 185 -6.64 -0.14 26.24
N GLU A 186 -6.66 1.19 26.11
CA GLU A 186 -7.87 2.00 26.29
C GLU A 186 -8.92 1.63 25.23
N VAL A 187 -8.55 1.63 23.95
CA VAL A 187 -9.46 1.23 22.86
C VAL A 187 -9.98 -0.19 23.08
N LEU A 188 -9.09 -1.12 23.44
CA LEU A 188 -9.48 -2.49 23.77
C LEU A 188 -10.48 -2.54 24.92
N ASP A 189 -10.34 -1.70 25.94
CA ASP A 189 -11.26 -1.67 27.08
C ASP A 189 -12.64 -1.11 26.70
N LEU A 190 -12.69 -0.12 25.79
CA LEU A 190 -13.91 0.48 25.25
C LEU A 190 -14.70 -0.47 24.33
N MET A 191 -14.03 -1.38 23.62
CA MET A 191 -14.70 -2.32 22.72
C MET A 191 -15.39 -3.48 23.44
N ASP A 192 -16.59 -3.83 22.99
CA ASP A 192 -17.29 -5.03 23.45
C ASP A 192 -16.98 -6.25 22.58
N VAL A 193 -17.07 -7.43 23.18
CA VAL A 193 -17.06 -8.68 22.41
C VAL A 193 -18.44 -8.86 21.77
N PRO A 194 -18.54 -8.95 20.42
CA PRO A 194 -19.81 -8.89 19.71
C PRO A 194 -20.80 -9.96 20.19
N SER A 195 -22.07 -9.55 20.31
CA SER A 195 -23.18 -10.44 20.65
C SER A 195 -24.43 -10.00 19.88
N PRO A 196 -24.85 -10.75 18.84
CA PRO A 196 -24.32 -12.06 18.40
C PRO A 196 -22.89 -11.98 17.84
N PRO A 197 -22.15 -13.11 17.75
CA PRO A 197 -20.84 -13.15 17.12
C PRO A 197 -20.87 -12.57 15.70
N ASP A 198 -19.93 -11.69 15.40
CA ASP A 198 -19.72 -11.09 14.08
C ASP A 198 -18.26 -11.25 13.67
N TRP A 199 -18.02 -11.66 12.43
CA TRP A 199 -16.66 -11.94 11.95
C TRP A 199 -15.84 -10.64 11.80
N PHE A 200 -16.44 -9.57 11.28
CA PHE A 200 -15.72 -8.31 11.04
C PHE A 200 -15.34 -7.62 12.36
N GLN A 201 -16.30 -7.42 13.25
CA GLN A 201 -16.04 -6.81 14.57
C GLN A 201 -15.10 -7.67 15.42
N GLY A 202 -15.20 -9.00 15.30
CA GLY A 202 -14.27 -9.90 15.97
C GLY A 202 -12.84 -9.80 15.44
N ARG A 203 -12.67 -9.62 14.12
CA ARG A 203 -11.35 -9.40 13.51
C ARG A 203 -10.73 -8.05 13.91
N GLU A 204 -11.53 -7.00 14.05
CA GLU A 204 -11.04 -5.71 14.57
C GLU A 204 -10.49 -5.85 15.99
N LEU A 205 -11.23 -6.53 16.87
CA LEU A 205 -10.80 -6.82 18.23
C LEU A 205 -9.54 -7.70 18.27
N GLU A 206 -9.42 -8.65 17.34
CA GLU A 206 -8.23 -9.49 17.22
C GLU A 206 -6.99 -8.70 16.79
N CYS A 207 -7.13 -7.74 15.89
CA CYS A 207 -6.03 -6.85 15.50
C CYS A 207 -5.45 -6.07 16.70
N LEU A 208 -6.30 -5.63 17.64
CA LEU A 208 -5.84 -4.99 18.89
C LEU A 208 -5.03 -5.95 19.77
N PHE A 209 -5.48 -7.20 19.91
CA PHE A 209 -4.73 -8.20 20.67
C PHE A 209 -3.38 -8.52 20.02
N GLU A 210 -3.36 -8.71 18.70
CA GLU A 210 -2.13 -8.92 17.92
C GLU A 210 -1.15 -7.74 18.10
N ALA A 211 -1.64 -6.51 17.98
CA ALA A 211 -0.84 -5.30 18.16
C ALA A 211 -0.26 -5.19 19.59
N LEU A 212 -1.07 -5.46 20.61
CA LEU A 212 -0.63 -5.44 22.01
C LEU A 212 0.42 -6.52 22.29
N GLU A 213 0.24 -7.72 21.75
CA GLU A 213 1.20 -8.83 21.89
C GLU A 213 2.55 -8.48 21.23
N GLU A 214 2.52 -8.01 19.98
CA GLU A 214 3.73 -7.66 19.22
C GLU A 214 4.50 -6.49 19.86
N LEU A 215 3.80 -5.52 20.46
CA LEU A 215 4.42 -4.41 21.19
C LEU A 215 4.90 -4.79 22.61
N GLY A 216 4.63 -6.03 23.07
CA GLY A 216 5.08 -6.54 24.36
C GLY A 216 4.21 -6.13 25.55
N ALA A 217 2.93 -5.81 25.33
CA ALA A 217 2.01 -5.46 26.40
C ALA A 217 1.62 -6.65 27.27
N GLN A 218 1.34 -6.39 28.55
CA GLN A 218 0.70 -7.35 29.43
C GLN A 218 -0.79 -7.05 29.52
N LEU A 219 -1.63 -8.03 29.17
CA LEU A 219 -3.08 -7.92 29.29
C LEU A 219 -3.51 -7.99 30.76
N THR A 220 -4.48 -7.16 31.12
CA THR A 220 -5.14 -7.28 32.43
C THR A 220 -5.96 -8.58 32.50
N PRO A 221 -6.29 -9.09 33.70
CA PRO A 221 -7.17 -10.25 33.82
C PRO A 221 -8.54 -10.07 33.13
N ALA A 222 -9.04 -8.83 33.04
CA ALA A 222 -10.28 -8.53 32.33
C ALA A 222 -10.10 -8.65 30.81
N GLN A 223 -9.01 -8.09 30.27
CA GLN A 223 -8.65 -8.19 28.85
C GLN A 223 -8.35 -9.64 28.44
N MET A 224 -7.68 -10.42 29.28
CA MET A 224 -7.47 -11.86 29.03
C MET A 224 -8.78 -12.63 28.92
N ARG A 225 -9.76 -12.35 29.81
CA ARG A 225 -11.11 -12.93 29.70
C ARG A 225 -11.82 -12.47 28.43
N LYS A 226 -11.66 -11.19 28.05
CA LYS A 226 -12.20 -10.61 26.81
C LYS A 226 -11.63 -11.35 25.59
N GLN A 227 -10.32 -11.54 25.52
CA GLN A 227 -9.62 -12.27 24.47
C GLN A 227 -10.09 -13.72 24.37
N ALA A 228 -10.14 -14.44 25.49
CA ALA A 228 -10.61 -15.83 25.53
C ALA A 228 -12.06 -15.96 25.05
N LYS A 229 -12.93 -14.99 25.38
CA LYS A 229 -14.30 -14.96 24.89
C LYS A 229 -14.36 -14.70 23.38
N ALA A 230 -13.62 -13.71 22.89
CA ALA A 230 -13.55 -13.35 21.47
C ALA A 230 -13.08 -14.54 20.61
N ARG A 231 -11.97 -15.20 20.98
CA ARG A 231 -11.43 -16.37 20.26
C ARG A 231 -12.44 -17.50 20.15
N ARG A 232 -13.12 -17.86 21.25
CA ARG A 232 -14.17 -18.90 21.25
C ARG A 232 -15.33 -18.60 20.30
N GLN A 233 -15.62 -17.31 20.06
CA GLN A 233 -16.67 -16.89 19.14
C GLN A 233 -16.18 -16.82 17.68
N GLN A 234 -14.91 -16.50 17.46
CA GLN A 234 -14.34 -16.37 16.11
C GLN A 234 -13.95 -17.71 15.47
N GLU A 235 -13.44 -18.67 16.24
CA GLU A 235 -13.00 -19.98 15.70
C GLU A 235 -14.03 -20.66 14.78
N PRO A 236 -15.33 -20.75 15.14
CA PRO A 236 -16.32 -21.36 14.24
C PRO A 236 -16.60 -20.52 12.99
N LEU A 237 -16.56 -19.18 13.12
CA LEU A 237 -16.82 -18.25 12.01
C LEU A 237 -15.68 -18.29 10.99
N GLU A 238 -14.44 -18.33 11.46
CA GLU A 238 -13.26 -18.46 10.61
C GLU A 238 -13.26 -19.79 9.85
N ALA A 239 -13.61 -20.90 10.52
CA ALA A 239 -13.72 -22.20 9.88
C ALA A 239 -14.78 -22.22 8.76
N ASP A 240 -15.98 -21.68 9.03
CA ASP A 240 -17.05 -21.55 8.02
C ASP A 240 -16.64 -20.62 6.88
N PHE A 241 -16.00 -19.49 7.19
CA PHE A 241 -15.49 -18.56 6.16
C PHE A 241 -14.46 -19.21 5.25
N LEU A 242 -13.46 -19.91 5.80
CA LEU A 242 -12.43 -20.61 5.04
C LEU A 242 -13.01 -21.74 4.19
N GLU A 243 -14.01 -22.47 4.70
CA GLU A 243 -14.71 -23.50 3.93
C GLU A 243 -15.43 -22.89 2.72
N ARG A 244 -16.18 -21.81 2.91
CA ARG A 244 -16.86 -21.07 1.83
C ARG A 244 -15.88 -20.50 0.82
N ALA A 245 -14.77 -19.92 1.27
CA ALA A 245 -13.72 -19.41 0.40
C ALA A 245 -13.11 -20.52 -0.47
N ARG A 246 -12.82 -21.70 0.12
CA ARG A 246 -12.32 -22.86 -0.63
C ARG A 246 -13.35 -23.37 -1.64
N GLU A 247 -14.62 -23.45 -1.27
CA GLU A 247 -15.68 -23.87 -2.18
C GLU A 247 -15.85 -22.90 -3.36
N TYR A 248 -15.81 -21.58 -3.08
CA TYR A 248 -15.82 -20.55 -4.10
C TYR A 248 -14.64 -20.71 -5.08
N LEU A 249 -13.42 -20.90 -4.57
CA LEU A 249 -12.23 -21.12 -5.40
C LEU A 249 -12.33 -22.38 -6.26
N ARG A 250 -12.89 -23.49 -5.73
CA ARG A 250 -13.15 -24.73 -6.50
C ARG A 250 -14.17 -24.52 -7.62
N ARG A 251 -15.17 -23.67 -7.39
CA ARG A 251 -16.24 -23.37 -8.36
C ARG A 251 -15.83 -22.32 -9.40
N ARG A 252 -14.69 -21.65 -9.23
CA ARG A 252 -14.25 -20.59 -10.15
C ARG A 252 -13.88 -21.20 -11.51
N PRO A 253 -14.61 -20.89 -12.60
CA PRO A 253 -14.26 -21.38 -13.92
C PRO A 253 -12.95 -20.70 -14.38
N GLY A 254 -11.98 -21.51 -14.83
CA GLY A 254 -10.68 -21.03 -15.34
C GLY A 254 -9.46 -21.28 -14.44
N GLY A 255 -9.58 -22.12 -13.40
CA GLY A 255 -8.45 -22.53 -12.56
C GLY A 255 -7.66 -23.73 -13.10
N THR A 256 -7.04 -23.59 -14.27
CA THR A 256 -5.80 -24.29 -14.70
C THR A 256 -5.10 -23.44 -15.73
#